data_AF-A0A7X7W0Q6-F1
#
_entry.id   AF-A0A7X7W0Q6-F1
#
_cell.length_a   1.000
_cell.length_b   1.000
_cell.length_c   1.000
_cell.angle_alpha   90.00
_cell.angle_beta   90.00
_cell.angle_gamma   90.00
#
_symmetry.space_group_name_H-M   'P 1'
#
loop_
_entity.id
_entity.type
_entity.pdbx_description
1 polymer ?
#
loop_
_entity_poly.entity_id
_entity_poly.type
_entity_poly.pdbx_seq_one_letter_code
_entity_poly.pdbx_strand_id
1 'polypeptide(L)' 'MINRDRLVKEFLELTGIDSLSKKERRMADALKARLKAMGYEPWEDDAGKRIGGEAGNIIC' A
#
# COMPACT_ATOMS: atom_id res chain seq x y z
N MET A 1 5.92 23.13 2.59
CA MET A 1 5.14 22.96 3.84
C MET A 1 4.20 21.79 3.66
N ILE A 2 4.04 20.92 4.66
CA ILE A 2 3.13 19.76 4.57
C ILE A 2 1.68 20.24 4.62
N ASN A 3 0.84 19.73 3.73
CA ASN A 3 -0.61 19.93 3.79
C ASN A 3 -1.23 18.93 4.78
N ARG A 4 -1.69 19.43 5.93
CA ARG A 4 -2.24 18.60 7.02
C ARG A 4 -3.56 17.95 6.63
N ASP A 5 -4.44 18.67 5.94
CA ASP A 5 -5.74 18.15 5.53
C ASP A 5 -5.59 16.99 4.55
N ARG A 6 -4.65 17.12 3.61
CA ARG A 6 -4.29 16.03 2.69
C ARG A 6 -3.77 14.81 3.45
N LEU A 7 -2.91 15.01 4.45
CA LEU A 7 -2.35 13.92 5.25
C LEU A 7 -3.42 13.19 6.07
N VAL A 8 -4.33 13.92 6.71
CA VAL A 8 -5.44 13.34 7.49
C VAL A 8 -6.39 12.56 6.59
N LYS A 9 -6.75 13.13 5.44
CA LYS A 9 -7.59 12.44 4.45
C LYS A 9 -6.95 11.14 3.97
N GLU A 10 -5.66 11.17 3.63
CA GLU A 10 -4.90 9.99 3.21
C GLU A 10 -4.91 8.91 4.29
N PHE A 11 -4.64 9.29 5.53
CA PHE A 11 -4.64 8.36 6.67
C PHE A 11 -6.01 7.69 6.86
N LEU A 12 -7.11 8.46 6.81
CA LEU A 12 -8.46 7.92 6.96
C LEU A 12 -8.83 6.97 5.81
N GLU A 13 -8.44 7.28 4.58
CA GLU A 13 -8.66 6.41 3.43
C GLU A 13 -7.88 5.09 3.56
N LEU A 14 -6.60 5.15 3.96
CA LEU A 14 -5.77 3.96 4.11
C LEU A 14 -6.22 3.08 5.28
N THR A 15 -6.51 3.68 6.44
CA THR A 15 -6.94 2.92 7.64
C THR A 15 -8.31 2.27 7.48
N GLY A 16 -9.14 2.72 6.54
CA GLY A 16 -10.40 2.06 6.18
C GLY A 16 -10.23 0.80 5.32
N ILE A 17 -9.01 0.46 4.90
CA ILE A 17 -8.73 -0.76 4.13
C ILE A 17 -8.27 -1.85 5.08
N ASP A 18 -9.07 -2.91 5.19
CA ASP A 18 -8.67 -4.10 5.95
C ASP A 18 -7.36 -4.68 5.41
N SER A 19 -6.37 -4.79 6.30
CA SER A 19 -5.05 -5.35 6.01
C SER A 19 -4.62 -6.30 7.12
N LEU A 20 -5.45 -7.30 7.39
CA LEU A 20 -5.14 -8.35 8.37
C LEU A 20 -3.84 -9.06 7.97
N SER A 21 -3.11 -9.56 8.95
CA SER A 21 -1.86 -10.29 8.69
C SER A 21 -2.06 -11.41 7.68
N LYS A 22 -1.18 -11.45 6.67
CA LYS A 22 -1.20 -12.34 5.48
C LYS A 22 -2.31 -12.06 4.47
N LYS A 23 -3.18 -11.08 4.69
CA LYS A 23 -4.30 -10.70 3.82
C LYS A 23 -4.23 -9.22 3.39
N GLU A 24 -3.03 -8.74 3.14
CA GLU A 24 -2.75 -7.32 2.88
C GLU A 24 -3.01 -6.90 1.43
N ARG A 25 -3.56 -7.78 0.58
CA ARG A 25 -3.60 -7.56 -0.88
C ARG A 25 -4.26 -6.24 -1.27
N ARG A 26 -5.41 -5.94 -0.67
CA ARG A 26 -6.19 -4.71 -0.93
C ARG A 26 -5.39 -3.46 -0.61
N MET A 27 -4.71 -3.44 0.54
CA MET A 27 -3.86 -2.33 0.96
C MET A 27 -2.70 -2.15 -0.03
N ALA A 28 -2.04 -3.25 -0.37
CA ALA A 28 -0.91 -3.21 -1.28
C ALA A 28 -1.30 -2.71 -2.70
N ASP A 29 -2.45 -3.10 -3.22
CA ASP A 29 -2.93 -2.60 -4.52
C ASP A 29 -3.28 -1.10 -4.46
N ALA A 30 -3.88 -0.63 -3.36
CA ALA A 30 -4.15 0.79 -3.14
C ALA A 30 -2.85 1.61 -3.10
N LEU A 31 -1.81 1.13 -2.40
CA LEU A 31 -0.51 1.79 -2.33
C LEU A 31 0.18 1.82 -3.70
N LYS A 32 0.21 0.71 -4.44
CA LYS A 32 0.78 0.67 -5.81
C LYS A 32 0.09 1.66 -6.75
N ALA A 33 -1.24 1.76 -6.70
CA ALA A 33 -1.98 2.71 -7.53
C ALA A 33 -1.62 4.17 -7.20
N ARG A 34 -1.53 4.52 -5.92
CA ARG A 34 -1.16 5.87 -5.47
C ARG A 34 0.28 6.23 -5.84
N LEU A 35 1.22 5.32 -5.60
CA LEU A 35 2.63 5.50 -5.98
C LEU A 35 2.79 5.71 -7.49
N LYS A 36 2.07 4.91 -8.32
CA LYS A 36 2.03 5.13 -9.77
C LYS A 36 1.45 6.50 -10.15
N ALA A 37 0.36 6.92 -9.51
CA ALA A 37 -0.23 8.24 -9.75
C ALA A 37 0.70 9.40 -9.36
N MET A 38 1.65 9.16 -8.45
CA MET A 38 2.69 10.10 -8.05
C MET A 38 3.92 10.08 -8.98
N GLY A 39 3.94 9.21 -10.00
CA GLY A 39 5.03 9.10 -10.97
C GLY A 39 6.12 8.10 -10.60
N TYR A 40 5.91 7.27 -9.57
CA TYR A 40 6.82 6.17 -9.24
C TYR A 40 6.51 4.91 -10.06
N GLU A 41 7.48 3.99 -10.11
CA GLU A 41 7.35 2.67 -10.71
C GLU A 41 7.39 1.57 -9.63
N PRO A 42 6.35 1.46 -8.77
CA PRO A 42 6.36 0.48 -7.70
C PRO A 42 6.31 -0.95 -8.26
N TRP A 43 7.17 -1.80 -7.73
CA TRP A 43 7.16 -3.25 -7.97
C TRP A 43 6.96 -4.01 -6.66
N GLU A 44 6.62 -5.29 -6.77
CA GLU A 44 6.31 -6.15 -5.63
C GLU A 44 7.21 -7.39 -5.65
N ASP A 45 7.81 -7.71 -4.51
CA ASP A 45 8.68 -8.88 -4.36
C ASP A 45 7.89 -10.19 -4.12
N ASP A 46 8.61 -11.29 -3.87
CA ASP A 46 8.03 -12.61 -3.61
C ASP A 46 7.88 -12.96 -2.12
N ALA A 47 8.06 -12.00 -1.20
CA ALA A 47 8.00 -12.25 0.25
C ALA A 47 6.66 -12.84 0.68
N GLY A 48 5.55 -12.37 0.12
CA GLY A 48 4.21 -12.91 0.36
C GLY A 48 4.13 -14.41 0.09
N LYS A 49 4.67 -14.86 -1.05
CA LYS A 49 4.70 -16.28 -1.41
C LYS A 49 5.51 -17.11 -0.41
N ARG A 50 6.63 -16.57 0.09
CA ARG A 50 7.53 -17.25 1.04
C ARG A 50 6.92 -17.40 2.44
N ILE A 51 6.08 -16.46 2.87
CA ILE A 51 5.46 -16.46 4.21
C ILE A 51 3.99 -16.94 4.22
N GLY A 52 3.44 -17.25 3.05
CA GLY A 52 2.04 -17.61 2.86
C GLY A 52 1.07 -16.44 3.04
N GLY A 53 1.49 -15.24 2.63
CA GLY A 53 0.67 -14.03 2.55
C GLY A 53 0.23 -13.69 1.14
N GLU A 54 -0.82 -12.87 1.02
CA GLU A 54 -1.42 -12.47 -0.26
C GLU A 54 -0.65 -11.34 -0.98
N ALA A 55 0.33 -10.72 -0.31
CA ALA A 55 1.12 -9.60 -0.80
C ALA A 55 2.61 -9.71 -0.41
N GLY A 56 3.50 -9.33 -1.32
CA GLY A 56 4.92 -9.05 -1.04
C GLY A 56 5.16 -7.61 -0.61
N ASN A 57 6.43 -7.26 -0.40
CA ASN A 57 6.82 -5.88 -0.12
C ASN A 57 6.68 -5.04 -1.39
N ILE A 58 6.18 -3.81 -1.24
CA ILE A 58 6.15 -2.82 -2.33
C ILE A 58 7.40 -1.97 -2.24
N ILE A 59 8.12 -1.86 -3.36
CA ILE A 59 9.39 -1.15 -3.48
C ILE A 59 9.26 -0.13 -4.62
N CYS A 60 9.63 1.13 -4.37
CA CYS A 60 9.52 2.26 -5.29
C CYS A 60 10.67 3.24 -5.12
#